data_AF-A0A068Y947-F1
#
_entry.id   AF-A0A068Y947-F1
#
_cell.length_a   1.000
_cell.length_b   1.000
_cell.length_c   1.000
_cell.angle_alpha   90.00
_cell.angle_beta   90.00
_cell.angle_gamma   90.00
#
_symmetry.space_group_name_H-M   'P 1'
#
loop_
_entity.id
_entity.type
_entity.pdbx_description
1 polymer ?
#
loop_
_entity_poly.entity_id
_entity_poly.type
_entity_poly.pdbx_seq_one_letter_code
_entity_poly.pdbx_strand_id
1 'polypeptide(L)'
;MTDRTARVDGMRRPHENPTEWRLRKAFLAKNLDVLGPERLECLSNCFVNHELYGAGYPSRVMSEVRKYGEGIIDSIYNGKSSLAPIHIK
;
A
#
# COMPACT_ATOMS: atom_id res chain seq x y z
N MET A 1 -20.60 -9.72 -2.07
CA MET A 1 -19.13 -9.60 -2.13
C MET A 1 -18.73 -9.73 -3.59
N THR A 2 -17.96 -8.80 -4.13
CA THR A 2 -17.47 -8.91 -5.52
C THR A 2 -16.31 -9.90 -5.58
N ASP A 3 -16.16 -10.61 -6.71
CA ASP A 3 -15.06 -11.54 -6.96
C ASP A 3 -13.68 -10.90 -6.70
N ARG A 4 -13.54 -9.61 -7.08
CA ARG A 4 -12.33 -8.80 -6.82
C ARG A 4 -11.94 -8.76 -5.34
N THR A 5 -12.88 -8.47 -4.46
CA THR A 5 -12.61 -8.33 -3.02
C THR A 5 -12.19 -9.67 -2.43
N ALA A 6 -12.86 -10.76 -2.82
CA ALA A 6 -12.49 -12.11 -2.39
C ALA A 6 -11.09 -12.51 -2.86
N ARG A 7 -10.74 -12.19 -4.12
CA ARG A 7 -9.40 -12.43 -4.66
C ARG A 7 -8.33 -11.68 -3.87
N VAL A 8 -8.52 -10.39 -3.60
CA VAL A 8 -7.55 -9.62 -2.80
C VAL A 8 -7.47 -10.17 -1.38
N ASP A 9 -8.60 -10.45 -0.73
CA ASP A 9 -8.60 -10.99 0.63
C ASP A 9 -7.89 -12.35 0.74
N GLY A 10 -8.00 -13.20 -0.30
CA GLY A 10 -7.26 -14.45 -0.40
C GLY A 10 -5.75 -14.30 -0.54
N MET A 11 -5.23 -13.10 -0.84
CA MET A 11 -3.79 -12.85 -0.93
C MET A 11 -3.14 -12.53 0.43
N ARG A 12 -3.93 -12.36 1.50
CA ARG A 12 -3.39 -12.07 2.85
C ARG A 12 -2.51 -13.19 3.35
N ARG A 13 -1.36 -12.86 3.94
CA ARG A 13 -0.47 -13.88 4.55
C ARG A 13 -0.86 -14.14 6.01
N PRO A 14 -0.69 -15.38 6.52
CA PRO A 14 -1.05 -15.71 7.90
C PRO A 14 -0.31 -14.89 8.98
N HIS A 15 0.95 -14.54 8.71
CA HIS A 15 1.81 -13.80 9.62
C HIS A 15 1.72 -12.27 9.45
N GLU A 16 0.88 -11.79 8.52
CA GLU A 16 0.78 -10.36 8.22
C GLU A 16 -0.05 -9.64 9.28
N ASN A 17 0.56 -8.68 9.95
CA ASN A 17 -0.10 -7.92 11.01
C ASN A 17 -1.19 -7.00 10.42
N PRO A 18 -2.16 -6.55 11.23
CA PRO A 18 -3.28 -5.76 10.72
C PRO A 18 -2.89 -4.47 10.00
N THR A 19 -1.79 -3.81 10.42
CA THR A 19 -1.31 -2.57 9.83
C THR A 19 -0.67 -2.83 8.47
N GLU A 20 0.23 -3.81 8.37
CA GLU A 20 0.82 -4.27 7.10
C GLU A 20 -0.29 -4.65 6.13
N TRP A 21 -1.24 -5.49 6.57
CA TRP A 21 -2.30 -5.99 5.72
C TRP A 21 -3.17 -4.85 5.19
N ARG A 22 -3.50 -3.87 6.03
CA ARG A 22 -4.32 -2.72 5.61
C ARG A 22 -3.65 -1.94 4.47
N LEU A 23 -2.35 -1.70 4.55
CA LEU A 23 -1.60 -1.00 3.49
C LEU A 23 -1.45 -1.88 2.24
N ARG A 24 -1.06 -3.15 2.42
CA ARG A 24 -0.87 -4.07 1.30
C ARG A 24 -2.17 -4.33 0.55
N LYS A 25 -3.27 -4.56 1.26
CA LYS A 25 -4.62 -4.75 0.70
C LYS A 25 -5.03 -3.57 -0.18
N ALA A 26 -4.79 -2.34 0.28
CA ALA A 26 -5.10 -1.15 -0.50
C ALA A 26 -4.26 -1.09 -1.80
N PHE A 27 -2.97 -1.42 -1.72
CA PHE A 27 -2.10 -1.50 -2.90
C PHE A 27 -2.55 -2.58 -3.89
N LEU A 28 -2.86 -3.77 -3.38
CA LEU A 28 -3.35 -4.89 -4.20
C LEU A 28 -4.66 -4.53 -4.89
N ALA A 29 -5.63 -3.99 -4.15
CA ALA A 29 -6.94 -3.64 -4.69
C ALA A 29 -6.87 -2.54 -5.77
N LYS A 30 -6.03 -1.52 -5.57
CA LYS A 30 -5.82 -0.42 -6.53
C LYS A 30 -5.21 -0.91 -7.84
N ASN A 31 -4.27 -1.87 -7.77
CA ASN A 31 -3.42 -2.21 -8.90
C ASN A 31 -3.70 -3.59 -9.53
N LEU A 32 -4.72 -4.31 -9.06
CA LEU A 32 -5.01 -5.70 -9.42
C LEU A 32 -5.13 -5.99 -10.93
N ASP A 33 -5.69 -5.05 -11.70
CA ASP A 33 -5.90 -5.22 -13.16
C ASP A 33 -4.85 -4.50 -14.00
N VAL A 34 -3.96 -3.74 -13.36
CA VAL A 34 -2.94 -2.92 -14.03
C VAL A 34 -1.60 -3.65 -14.05
N LEU A 35 -1.31 -4.43 -12.99
CA LEU A 35 -0.06 -5.16 -12.84
C LEU A 35 -0.26 -6.66 -13.03
N GLY A 36 0.73 -7.30 -13.66
CA GLY A 36 0.81 -8.75 -13.69
C GLY A 36 0.97 -9.34 -12.28
N PRO A 37 0.53 -10.59 -12.03
CA PRO A 37 0.46 -11.18 -10.68
C PRO A 37 1.77 -11.11 -9.88
N GLU A 38 2.89 -11.50 -10.48
CA GLU A 38 4.20 -11.49 -9.82
C GLU A 38 4.66 -10.07 -9.48
N ARG A 39 4.45 -9.13 -10.41
CA ARG A 39 4.85 -7.73 -10.20
C ARG A 39 3.98 -7.06 -9.15
N LEU A 40 2.68 -7.35 -9.16
CA LEU A 40 1.71 -6.89 -8.17
C LEU A 40 2.12 -7.36 -6.77
N GLU A 41 2.41 -8.64 -6.61
CA GLU A 41 2.85 -9.17 -5.31
C GLU A 41 4.16 -8.54 -4.87
N CYS A 42 5.18 -8.53 -5.74
CA CYS A 42 6.49 -7.95 -5.46
C CYS A 42 6.38 -6.49 -5.01
N LEU A 43 5.72 -5.64 -5.80
CA LEU A 43 5.59 -4.22 -5.49
C LEU A 43 4.72 -3.96 -4.26
N SER A 44 3.72 -4.79 -3.98
CA SER A 44 2.92 -4.67 -2.76
C SER A 44 3.78 -4.86 -1.49
N ASN A 45 4.75 -5.78 -1.53
CA ASN A 45 5.69 -5.98 -0.43
C ASN A 45 6.69 -4.81 -0.34
N CYS A 46 7.25 -4.38 -1.47
CA CYS A 46 8.15 -3.23 -1.49
C CYS A 46 7.48 -1.96 -0.96
N PHE A 47 6.20 -1.74 -1.30
CA PHE A 47 5.43 -0.61 -0.79
C PHE A 47 5.28 -0.66 0.73
N VAL A 48 4.80 -1.76 1.30
CA VAL A 48 4.67 -1.91 2.76
C VAL A 48 6.02 -1.73 3.45
N ASN A 49 7.07 -2.35 2.93
CA ASN A 49 8.40 -2.27 3.51
C ASN A 49 8.98 -0.86 3.45
N HIS A 50 8.72 -0.13 2.37
CA HIS A 50 9.14 1.25 2.26
C HIS A 50 8.39 2.15 3.26
N GLU A 51 7.06 2.04 3.29
CA GLU A 51 6.20 2.95 4.08
C GLU A 51 6.25 2.68 5.59
N LEU A 52 6.36 1.41 6.01
CA LEU A 52 6.36 1.05 7.43
C LEU A 52 7.76 0.89 8.02
N TYR A 53 8.73 0.46 7.20
CA TYR A 53 10.07 0.10 7.67
C TYR A 53 11.19 0.93 7.06
N GLY A 54 10.87 1.89 6.18
CA GLY A 54 11.87 2.76 5.55
C GLY A 54 12.80 2.04 4.56
N ALA A 55 12.41 0.86 4.06
CA ALA A 55 13.25 0.08 3.16
C ALA A 55 13.50 0.81 1.83
N GLY A 56 14.74 0.74 1.35
CA GLY A 56 15.16 1.25 0.05
C GLY A 56 15.38 0.13 -0.97
N TYR A 57 15.04 0.40 -2.23
CA TYR A 57 15.22 -0.52 -3.35
C TYR A 57 15.89 0.21 -4.52
N PRO A 58 16.35 -0.50 -5.58
CA PRO A 58 16.88 0.15 -6.77
C PRO A 58 15.94 1.21 -7.35
N SER A 59 16.51 2.26 -7.94
CA SER A 59 15.77 3.46 -8.38
C SER A 59 14.53 3.17 -9.24
N ARG A 60 14.65 2.20 -10.16
CA ARG A 60 13.54 1.74 -11.01
C ARG A 60 12.38 1.17 -10.19
N VAL A 61 12.68 0.33 -9.21
CA VAL A 61 11.67 -0.25 -8.30
C VAL A 61 11.02 0.86 -7.47
N MET A 62 11.82 1.79 -6.93
CA MET A 62 11.30 2.92 -6.16
C MET A 62 10.37 3.82 -6.98
N SER A 63 10.65 4.01 -8.27
CA SER A 63 9.78 4.76 -9.17
C SER A 63 8.41 4.08 -9.34
N GLU A 64 8.39 2.75 -9.51
CA GLU A 64 7.15 1.99 -9.61
C GLU A 64 6.37 1.97 -8.28
N VAL A 65 7.06 1.77 -7.16
CA VAL A 65 6.44 1.82 -5.81
C VAL A 65 5.72 3.15 -5.61
N ARG A 66 6.38 4.28 -5.92
CA ARG A 66 5.75 5.61 -5.83
C ARG A 66 4.56 5.75 -6.77
N LYS A 67 4.72 5.39 -8.05
CA LYS A 67 3.66 5.51 -9.07
C LYS A 67 2.40 4.71 -8.67
N TYR A 68 2.56 3.45 -8.31
CA TYR A 68 1.41 2.58 -8.02
C TYR A 68 0.88 2.78 -6.59
N GLY A 69 1.72 3.27 -5.67
CA GLY A 69 1.38 3.59 -4.28
C GLY A 69 0.73 4.96 -4.07
N GLU A 70 0.73 5.83 -5.08
CA GLU A 70 0.26 7.22 -4.98
C GLU A 70 -1.15 7.33 -4.34
N GLY A 71 -1.30 8.21 -3.36
CA GLY A 71 -2.57 8.48 -2.68
C GLY A 71 -3.08 7.37 -1.74
N ILE A 72 -2.39 6.23 -1.62
CA ILE A 72 -2.82 5.14 -0.71
C ILE A 72 -2.66 5.57 0.75
N ILE A 73 -1.50 6.13 1.11
CA ILE A 73 -1.21 6.59 2.48
C ILE A 73 -2.20 7.68 2.88
N ASP A 74 -2.37 8.70 2.03
CA ASP A 74 -3.35 9.76 2.26
C ASP A 74 -4.76 9.20 2.42
N SER A 75 -5.19 8.27 1.56
CA SER A 75 -6.51 7.64 1.68
C SER A 75 -6.69 6.88 3.00
N ILE A 76 -5.64 6.22 3.51
CA ILE A 76 -5.70 5.43 4.75
C ILE A 76 -5.65 6.32 6.00
N TYR A 77 -4.92 7.44 5.97
CA TYR A 77 -4.64 8.27 7.14
C TYR A 77 -5.36 9.62 7.16
N ASN A 78 -5.80 10.19 6.02
CA ASN A 78 -6.57 11.45 5.99
C ASN A 78 -8.01 11.29 6.46
N GLY A 79 -8.49 10.07 6.68
CA GLY A 79 -9.67 9.83 7.55
C GLY A 79 -9.45 10.24 9.02
N LYS A 80 -8.24 10.70 9.39
CA LYS A 80 -7.85 11.16 10.73
C LYS A 80 -7.12 12.51 10.76
N SER A 81 -7.14 13.33 9.71
CA SER A 81 -6.50 14.65 9.71
C SER A 81 -7.51 15.80 9.85
N SER A 82 -8.00 16.00 11.07
CA SER A 82 -8.48 17.31 11.55
C SER A 82 -7.54 17.85 12.64
N LEU A 83 -6.23 17.75 12.43
CA LEU A 83 -5.27 18.47 13.26
C LEU A 83 -4.99 19.80 12.58
N ALA A 84 -5.55 20.85 13.17
CA ALA A 84 -5.30 22.23 12.77
C ALA A 84 -3.79 22.53 12.78
N PRO A 85 -3.30 23.41 11.89
CA PRO A 85 -1.90 23.78 11.83
C PRO A 85 -1.47 24.40 13.17
N ILE A 86 -0.45 23.81 13.80
CA ILE A 86 0.20 24.37 14.97
C ILE A 86 0.90 25.66 14.52
N HIS A 87 0.33 26.80 14.87
CA HIS A 87 1.00 28.08 14.77
C HIS A 87 1.99 28.20 15.93
N ILE A 88 3.28 28.08 15.62
CA ILE A 88 4.34 28.49 16.55
C ILE A 88 4.54 29.99 16.35
N LYS A 89 4.32 30.76 17.42
CA LYS A 89 4.58 32.20 17.48
C LYS A 89 6.07 32.49 17.52
#